data_AF-A0A7R9WWK9-F1
#
_entry.id   AF-A0A7R9WWK9-F1
#
_cell.length_a   1.000
_cell.length_b   1.000
_cell.length_c   1.000
_cell.angle_alpha   90.00
_cell.angle_beta   90.00
_cell.angle_gamma   90.00
#
_symmetry.space_group_name_H-M   'P 1'
#
loop_
_entity.id
_entity.type
_entity.pdbx_description
1 polymer ?
#
loop_
_entity_poly.entity_id
_entity_poly.type
_entity_poly.pdbx_seq_one_letter_code
_entity_poly.pdbx_strand_id
1 'polypeptide(L)'
;INYLGWDLDFTSAQMVVTQKLYMIGFNLLDGTSIESGDPSRAAKKCSKFALKKIPSFIEFCGYMFCFSNCLAGPAPEYSIYARVCDGSIFFNPDGTPKGKIPSNVWPTLRAFLACLTNMALFFTINGALPLLDAVDPQNNT
;
A
#
# COMPACT_ATOMS: atom_id res chain seq x y z
N ILE A 1 5.58 -22.56 14.08
CA ILE A 1 7.04 -22.41 14.24
C ILE A 1 7.21 -21.16 15.08
N ASN A 2 7.62 -21.31 16.33
CA ASN A 2 7.61 -20.27 17.35
C ASN A 2 9.08 -19.84 17.54
N TYR A 3 9.43 -18.63 17.12
CA TYR A 3 10.77 -18.08 17.32
C TYR A 3 10.71 -17.06 18.44
N LEU A 4 11.35 -17.34 19.58
CA LEU A 4 11.52 -16.41 20.71
C LEU A 4 10.19 -15.84 21.28
N GLY A 5 9.09 -16.60 21.22
CA GLY A 5 7.80 -16.20 21.80
C GLY A 5 6.90 -15.34 20.90
N TRP A 6 7.26 -15.14 19.62
CA TRP A 6 6.45 -14.42 18.65
C TRP A 6 5.85 -15.41 17.64
N ASP A 7 4.53 -15.59 17.67
CA ASP A 7 3.81 -16.25 16.58
C ASP A 7 3.70 -15.30 15.39
N LEU A 8 4.04 -15.81 14.21
CA LEU A 8 3.94 -15.05 12.95
C LEU A 8 2.46 -14.83 12.60
N ASP A 9 1.95 -13.61 12.81
CA ASP A 9 0.58 -13.26 12.46
C ASP A 9 0.40 -13.04 10.95
N PHE A 10 0.04 -14.11 10.25
CA PHE A 10 -0.25 -14.11 8.81
C PHE A 10 -1.56 -13.35 8.46
N THR A 11 -2.40 -13.05 9.46
CA THR A 11 -3.70 -12.40 9.26
C THR A 11 -3.54 -11.01 8.65
N SER A 12 -2.47 -10.31 9.01
CA SER A 12 -2.13 -8.98 8.49
C SER A 12 -1.90 -8.99 6.97
N ALA A 13 -1.07 -9.91 6.48
CA ALA A 13 -0.83 -10.08 5.05
C ALA A 13 -2.12 -10.52 4.32
N GLN A 14 -2.88 -11.44 4.92
CA GLN A 14 -4.16 -11.89 4.36
C GLN A 14 -5.17 -10.75 4.23
N MET A 15 -5.25 -9.86 5.22
CA MET A 15 -6.12 -8.67 5.21
C MET A 15 -5.83 -7.76 4.01
N VAL A 16 -4.55 -7.51 3.70
CA VAL A 16 -4.19 -6.65 2.57
C VAL A 16 -4.58 -7.29 1.24
N VAL A 17 -4.38 -8.60 1.11
CA VAL A 17 -4.75 -9.36 -0.10
C VAL A 17 -6.26 -9.36 -0.31
N THR A 18 -7.07 -9.57 0.74
CA THR A 18 -8.54 -9.55 0.62
C THR A 18 -9.07 -8.15 0.27
N GLN A 19 -8.49 -7.09 0.85
CA GLN A 19 -8.83 -5.72 0.49
C GLN A 19 -8.58 -5.43 -0.99
N LYS A 20 -7.42 -5.85 -1.53
CA LYS A 20 -7.09 -5.70 -2.95
C LYS A 20 -8.07 -6.44 -3.86
N LEU A 21 -8.50 -7.64 -3.47
CA LEU A 21 -9.43 -8.46 -4.23
C LEU A 21 -10.83 -7.83 -4.29
N TYR A 22 -11.36 -7.39 -3.15
CA TYR A 22 -12.65 -6.69 -3.09
C TYR A 22 -12.64 -5.43 -3.95
N MET A 23 -11.57 -4.67 -3.89
CA MET A 23 -11.40 -3.43 -4.65
C MET A 23 -11.44 -3.67 -6.17
N ILE A 24 -10.77 -4.71 -6.68
CA ILE A 24 -10.90 -5.10 -8.10
C ILE A 24 -12.33 -5.46 -8.46
N GLY A 25 -13.02 -6.23 -7.60
CA GLY A 25 -14.41 -6.63 -7.83
C GLY A 25 -15.35 -5.42 -7.96
N PHE A 26 -15.27 -4.47 -7.04
CA PHE A 26 -16.07 -3.24 -7.10
C PHE A 26 -15.70 -2.35 -8.30
N ASN A 27 -14.42 -2.24 -8.63
CA ASN A 27 -14.00 -1.46 -9.80
C ASN A 27 -14.52 -2.04 -11.13
N LEU A 28 -14.61 -3.35 -11.25
CA LEU A 28 -15.19 -4.02 -12.42
C LEU A 28 -16.71 -3.83 -12.48
N LEU A 29 -17.38 -3.91 -11.33
CA LEU A 29 -18.81 -3.63 -11.23
C LEU A 29 -19.11 -2.18 -11.65
N ASP A 30 -18.37 -1.22 -11.10
CA ASP A 30 -18.49 0.20 -11.43
C ASP A 30 -18.21 0.46 -12.92
N GLY A 31 -17.21 -0.22 -13.50
CA GLY A 31 -16.92 -0.14 -14.93
C GLY A 31 -18.08 -0.62 -15.79
N THR A 32 -18.70 -1.74 -15.41
CA THR A 32 -19.86 -2.31 -16.10
C THR A 32 -21.09 -1.40 -15.99
N SER A 33 -21.35 -0.84 -14.80
CA SER A 33 -22.48 0.08 -14.58
C SER A 33 -22.32 1.42 -15.33
N ILE A 34 -21.08 1.88 -15.54
CA ILE A 34 -20.81 3.06 -16.36
C ILE A 34 -21.03 2.76 -17.84
N GLU A 35 -20.61 1.57 -18.30
CA GLU A 35 -20.80 1.13 -19.68
C GLU A 35 -22.29 0.93 -20.05
N SER A 36 -23.10 0.45 -19.11
CA SER A 36 -24.55 0.26 -19.31
C SER A 36 -25.36 1.55 -19.33
N GLY A 37 -24.75 2.72 -19.07
CA GLY A 37 -25.40 4.03 -19.17
C GLY A 37 -26.26 4.46 -17.97
N ASP A 38 -26.39 3.62 -16.94
CA ASP A 38 -27.08 3.94 -15.68
C ASP A 38 -26.17 3.76 -14.45
N PRO A 39 -25.11 4.58 -14.31
CA PRO A 39 -24.19 4.43 -13.20
C PRO A 39 -24.81 4.95 -11.90
N SER A 40 -24.69 4.15 -10.84
CA SER A 40 -25.02 4.55 -9.48
C SER A 40 -24.26 5.82 -9.08
N ARG A 41 -24.78 6.57 -8.09
CA ARG A 41 -24.08 7.77 -7.56
C ARG A 41 -22.65 7.43 -7.08
N ALA A 42 -22.46 6.24 -6.51
CA ALA A 42 -21.15 5.74 -6.09
C ALA A 42 -20.22 5.49 -7.29
N ALA A 43 -20.70 4.78 -8.32
CA ALA A 43 -19.96 4.51 -9.54
C ALA A 43 -19.52 5.80 -10.26
N LYS A 44 -20.38 6.83 -10.30
CA LYS A 44 -20.02 8.15 -10.85
C LYS A 44 -18.82 8.77 -10.12
N LYS A 45 -18.81 8.69 -8.79
CA LYS A 45 -17.72 9.23 -7.95
C LYS A 45 -16.43 8.43 -8.09
N CYS A 46 -16.54 7.11 -8.22
CA CYS A 46 -15.41 6.18 -8.37
C CYS A 46 -14.99 5.94 -9.83
N SER A 47 -15.59 6.65 -10.79
CA SER A 47 -15.34 6.50 -12.23
C SER A 47 -13.86 6.59 -12.65
N LYS A 48 -13.03 7.28 -11.87
CA LYS A 48 -11.58 7.40 -12.08
C LYS A 48 -10.83 6.07 -11.93
N PHE A 49 -11.39 5.14 -11.14
CA PHE A 49 -10.81 3.85 -10.81
C PHE A 49 -11.54 2.67 -11.45
N ALA A 50 -12.70 2.94 -12.07
CA ALA A 50 -13.51 1.95 -12.76
C ALA A 50 -12.71 1.20 -13.84
N LEU A 51 -12.84 -0.12 -13.83
CA LEU A 51 -12.16 -1.03 -14.74
C LEU A 51 -13.14 -1.54 -15.78
N LYS A 52 -12.85 -1.27 -17.05
CA LYS A 52 -13.66 -1.74 -18.18
C LYS A 52 -13.36 -3.19 -18.59
N LYS A 53 -12.20 -3.70 -18.20
CA LYS A 53 -11.71 -5.03 -18.57
C LYS A 53 -11.12 -5.73 -17.37
N ILE A 54 -11.29 -7.04 -17.35
CA ILE A 54 -10.69 -7.93 -16.36
C ILE A 54 -9.17 -7.96 -16.60
N PRO A 55 -8.34 -7.84 -15.54
CA PRO A 55 -6.89 -7.89 -15.67
C PRO A 55 -6.41 -9.28 -16.12
N SER A 56 -5.27 -9.31 -16.82
CA SER A 56 -4.61 -10.59 -17.12
C SER A 56 -4.17 -11.28 -15.84
N PHE A 57 -4.05 -12.61 -15.86
CA PHE A 57 -3.60 -13.38 -14.70
C PHE A 57 -2.24 -12.90 -14.17
N ILE A 58 -1.31 -12.57 -15.07
CA ILE A 58 0.03 -12.09 -14.69
C ILE A 58 -0.04 -10.70 -14.05
N GLU A 59 -0.83 -9.79 -14.61
CA GLU A 59 -1.02 -8.45 -14.06
C GLU A 59 -1.70 -8.49 -12.68
N PHE A 60 -2.68 -9.39 -12.54
CA PHE A 60 -3.34 -9.66 -11.26
C PHE A 60 -2.35 -10.19 -10.21
N CYS A 61 -1.55 -11.20 -10.54
CA CYS A 61 -0.52 -11.72 -9.63
C CYS A 61 0.52 -10.65 -9.28
N GLY A 62 0.98 -9.86 -10.24
CA GLY A 62 1.92 -8.75 -10.01
C GLY A 62 1.36 -7.68 -9.08
N TYR A 63 0.08 -7.36 -9.22
CA TYR A 63 -0.62 -6.41 -8.35
C TYR A 63 -0.82 -6.96 -6.92
N MET A 64 -1.26 -8.22 -6.81
CA MET A 64 -1.53 -8.86 -5.52
C MET A 64 -0.25 -9.01 -4.70
N PHE A 65 0.83 -9.49 -5.33
CA PHE A 65 2.12 -9.78 -4.70
C PHE A 65 3.17 -8.65 -4.86
N CYS A 66 2.74 -7.42 -5.12
CA CYS A 66 3.65 -6.28 -5.16
C CYS A 66 4.36 -6.12 -3.81
N PHE A 67 5.70 -6.33 -3.79
CA PHE A 67 6.52 -6.42 -2.58
C PHE A 67 6.35 -5.23 -1.62
N SER A 68 6.28 -4.02 -2.19
CA SER A 68 6.09 -2.79 -1.40
C SER A 68 4.78 -2.77 -0.61
N ASN A 69 3.74 -3.46 -1.09
CA ASN A 69 2.38 -3.34 -0.58
C ASN A 69 1.76 -4.70 -0.24
N CYS A 70 2.58 -5.74 -0.02
CA CYS A 70 2.09 -7.08 0.31
C CYS A 70 1.96 -7.32 1.82
N LEU A 71 2.78 -6.65 2.64
CA LEU A 71 2.91 -6.95 4.08
C LEU A 71 2.27 -5.91 5.00
N ALA A 72 2.47 -4.62 4.73
CA ALA A 72 1.94 -3.54 5.59
C ALA A 72 1.71 -2.23 4.82
N GLY A 73 1.74 -2.27 3.49
CA GLY A 73 1.55 -1.09 2.66
C GLY A 73 0.08 -0.78 2.39
N PRO A 74 -0.25 0.45 1.98
CA PRO A 74 -1.60 0.78 1.54
C PRO A 74 -2.00 -0.12 0.36
N ALA A 75 -3.28 -0.44 0.22
CA ALA A 75 -3.81 -1.14 -0.95
C ALA A 75 -4.22 -0.09 -2.01
N PRO A 76 -3.36 0.23 -3.01
CA PRO A 76 -3.69 1.18 -4.05
C PRO A 76 -4.65 0.55 -5.06
N GLU A 77 -5.48 1.36 -5.69
CA GLU A 77 -6.37 0.94 -6.76
C GLU A 77 -5.62 0.25 -7.92
N TYR A 78 -6.16 -0.85 -8.45
CA TYR A 78 -5.54 -1.59 -9.56
C TYR A 78 -5.33 -0.70 -10.79
N SER A 79 -6.27 0.20 -11.08
CA SER A 79 -6.17 1.15 -12.19
C SER A 79 -4.96 2.09 -12.07
N ILE A 80 -4.56 2.45 -10.85
CA ILE A 80 -3.34 3.23 -10.60
C ILE A 80 -2.12 2.34 -10.84
N TYR A 81 -2.12 1.13 -10.29
CA TYR A 81 -1.03 0.17 -10.47
C TYR A 81 -0.73 -0.11 -11.94
N ALA A 82 -1.76 -0.41 -12.74
CA ALA A 82 -1.63 -0.63 -14.18
C ALA A 82 -1.05 0.61 -14.89
N ARG A 83 -1.55 1.80 -14.56
CA ARG A 83 -1.08 3.06 -15.16
C ARG A 83 0.37 3.42 -14.79
N VAL A 84 0.83 3.01 -13.60
CA VAL A 84 2.24 3.11 -13.19
C VAL A 84 3.09 2.15 -14.03
N CYS A 85 2.65 0.90 -14.18
CA CYS A 85 3.38 -0.11 -14.95
C CYS A 85 3.50 0.27 -16.44
N ASP A 86 2.43 0.81 -17.01
CA ASP A 86 2.41 1.30 -18.40
C ASP A 86 3.17 2.63 -18.58
N GLY A 87 3.51 3.33 -17.49
CA GLY A 87 4.14 4.65 -17.54
C GLY A 87 3.20 5.79 -17.96
N SER A 88 1.92 5.53 -18.26
CA SER A 88 0.94 6.53 -18.74
C SER A 88 0.52 7.55 -17.67
N ILE A 89 0.94 7.36 -16.40
CA ILE A 89 0.90 8.40 -15.37
C ILE A 89 1.89 9.53 -15.69
N PHE A 90 3.07 9.19 -16.19
CA PHE A 90 4.18 10.12 -16.38
C PHE A 90 4.26 10.64 -17.80
N PHE A 91 3.83 9.84 -18.78
CA PHE A 91 3.95 10.17 -20.20
C PHE A 91 2.57 10.30 -20.87
N ASN A 92 2.47 11.23 -21.80
CA ASN A 92 1.38 11.29 -22.77
C ASN A 92 1.53 10.17 -23.82
N PRO A 93 0.47 9.84 -24.56
CA PRO A 93 0.55 8.93 -25.71
C PRO A 93 1.60 9.35 -26.75
N ASP A 94 1.90 10.64 -26.82
CA ASP A 94 2.89 11.24 -27.73
C ASP A 94 4.34 11.12 -27.22
N GLY A 95 4.57 10.40 -26.11
CA GLY A 95 5.89 10.26 -25.48
C GLY A 95 6.38 11.51 -24.73
N THR A 96 5.61 12.60 -24.75
CA THR A 96 5.93 13.82 -24.01
C THR A 96 5.64 13.64 -22.52
N PRO A 97 6.52 14.10 -21.62
CA PRO A 97 6.27 14.01 -20.18
C PRO A 97 5.09 14.91 -19.80
N LYS A 98 4.17 14.38 -18.98
CA LYS A 98 3.09 15.13 -18.35
C LYS A 98 3.65 16.01 -17.24
N GLY A 99 4.29 17.11 -17.64
CA GLY A 99 4.91 18.07 -16.74
C GLY A 99 6.20 17.56 -16.10
N LYS A 100 6.53 18.13 -14.93
CA LYS A 100 7.78 17.81 -14.22
C LYS A 100 7.60 16.50 -13.45
N ILE A 101 8.29 15.45 -13.88
CA ILE A 101 8.32 14.16 -13.18
C ILE A 101 8.83 14.40 -11.75
N PRO A 102 8.05 14.03 -10.71
CA PRO A 102 8.45 14.26 -9.34
C PRO A 102 9.70 13.43 -9.01
N SER A 103 10.70 14.06 -8.40
CA SER A 103 11.88 13.35 -7.90
C SER A 103 11.54 12.64 -6.60
N ASN A 104 11.79 11.34 -6.54
CA ASN A 104 11.55 10.52 -5.35
C ASN A 104 12.64 10.69 -4.28
N VAL A 105 13.82 11.20 -4.65
CA VAL A 105 14.99 11.22 -3.75
C VAL A 105 14.75 12.11 -2.52
N TRP A 106 14.21 13.31 -2.71
CA TRP A 106 13.98 14.25 -1.61
C TRP A 106 12.88 13.80 -0.63
N PRO A 107 11.69 13.36 -1.10
CA PRO A 107 10.68 12.76 -0.23
C PRO A 107 11.20 11.54 0.54
N THR A 108 11.91 10.62 -0.12
CA THR A 108 12.46 9.43 0.51
C THR A 108 13.52 9.79 1.56
N LEU A 109 14.41 10.74 1.27
CA LEU A 109 15.42 11.20 2.21
C LEU A 109 14.80 11.82 3.47
N ARG A 110 13.74 12.63 3.31
CA ARG A 110 13.04 13.23 4.45
C ARG A 110 12.41 12.16 5.36
N ALA A 111 11.76 11.15 4.79
CA ALA A 111 11.17 10.06 5.56
C ALA A 111 12.25 9.24 6.27
N PHE A 112 13.37 8.97 5.59
CA PHE A 112 14.50 8.25 6.15
C PHE A 112 15.12 9.00 7.35
N LEU A 113 15.35 10.31 7.22
CA LEU A 113 15.88 11.14 8.31
C LEU A 113 14.90 11.19 9.50
N ALA A 114 13.59 11.31 9.24
CA ALA A 114 12.57 11.28 10.29
C ALA A 114 12.59 9.95 11.07
N CYS A 115 12.69 8.81 10.37
CA CYS A 115 12.84 7.50 11.01
C CYS A 115 14.10 7.42 11.87
N LEU A 116 15.25 7.90 11.38
CA LEU A 116 16.49 7.93 12.16
C LEU A 116 16.36 8.79 13.43
N THR A 117 15.71 9.96 13.33
CA THR A 117 15.49 10.82 14.50
C THR A 117 14.59 10.15 15.53
N ASN A 118 13.51 9.47 15.11
CA ASN A 118 12.61 8.78 16.03
C ASN A 118 13.28 7.55 16.68
N MET A 119 14.07 6.81 15.91
CA MET A 119 14.86 5.68 16.42
C MET A 119 15.90 6.14 17.45
N ALA A 120 16.62 7.23 17.16
CA ALA A 120 17.59 7.82 18.10
C ALA A 120 16.90 8.28 19.39
N LEU A 121 15.76 8.98 19.27
CA LEU A 121 14.96 9.40 20.41
C LEU A 121 14.52 8.20 21.25
N PHE A 122 14.00 7.14 20.62
CA PHE A 122 13.59 5.91 21.30
C PHE A 122 14.74 5.29 22.09
N PHE A 123 15.94 5.17 21.53
CA PHE A 123 17.09 4.63 22.25
C PHE A 123 17.51 5.50 23.44
N THR A 124 17.53 6.83 23.26
CA THR A 124 17.90 7.74 24.37
C THR A 124 16.89 7.73 25.51
N ILE A 125 15.59 7.65 25.19
CA ILE A 125 14.53 7.63 26.21
C ILE A 125 14.49 6.28 26.91
N ASN A 126 14.58 5.15 26.20
CA ASN A 126 14.64 3.83 26.85
C ASN A 126 15.89 3.65 27.72
N GLY A 127 17.02 4.25 27.33
CA GLY A 127 18.22 4.26 28.17
C GLY A 127 18.07 5.12 29.43
N ALA A 128 17.26 6.18 29.39
CA ALA A 128 17.01 7.09 30.51
C ALA A 128 15.85 6.63 31.43
N LEU A 129 14.89 5.89 30.87
CA LEU A 129 13.74 5.30 31.55
C LEU A 129 13.66 3.83 31.11
N PRO A 130 14.37 2.90 31.76
CA PRO A 130 14.21 1.48 31.49
C PRO A 130 12.76 1.12 31.80
N LEU A 131 11.99 0.75 30.78
CA LEU A 131 10.67 0.21 30.98
C LEU A 131 10.82 -1.09 31.78
N LEU A 132 10.09 -1.16 32.90
CA LEU A 132 10.03 -2.29 33.82
C LEU A 132 10.09 -3.63 33.08
N ASP A 133 11.05 -4.47 33.44
CA ASP A 133 11.27 -5.76 32.80
C ASP A 133 10.03 -6.65 33.00
N ALA A 134 9.34 -6.98 31.91
CA ALA A 134 8.15 -7.84 31.96
C ALA A 134 8.49 -9.31 32.24
N VAL A 135 9.77 -9.67 32.14
CA VAL A 135 10.27 -11.03 32.36
C VAL A 135 10.70 -11.26 33.82
N ASP A 136 11.00 -10.20 34.58
CA ASP A 136 11.32 -10.29 36.02
C ASP A 136 10.71 -9.13 36.84
N PRO A 137 9.44 -9.25 37.29
CA PRO A 137 8.74 -8.18 37.99
C PRO A 137 9.20 -7.96 39.44
N GLN A 138 10.09 -8.78 40.00
CA GLN A 138 10.49 -8.72 41.41
C GLN A 138 11.73 -7.85 41.69
N ASN A 139 12.50 -7.47 40.66
CA ASN A 139 13.77 -6.73 40.85
C ASN A 139 13.79 -5.35 40.16
N ASN A 140 12.62 -4.79 39.89
CA ASN A 140 12.46 -3.47 39.29
C ASN A 140 12.61 -2.34 40.33
N THR A 141 13.76 -1.67 40.34
CA THR A 141 13.88 -0.27 40.81
C THR A 141 13.77 0.70 39.65
#